data_AF-A0A1V5UR32-F1
#
_entry.id   AF-A0A1V5UR32-F1
#
_cell.length_a   1.000
_cell.length_b   1.000
_cell.length_c   1.000
_cell.angle_alpha   90.00
_cell.angle_beta   90.00
_cell.angle_gamma   90.00
#
_symmetry.space_group_name_H-M   'P 1'
#
loop_
_entity.id
_entity.type
_entity.pdbx_description
1 polymer ?
#
loop_
_entity_poly.entity_id
_entity_poly.type
_entity_poly.pdbx_seq_one_letter_code
_entity_poly.pdbx_strand_id
1 'polypeptide(L)'
;MRKITRSVIPPEYWDFTQGIRLGEVMHGDGQEALDMLNSVERALNWAISDTVSTGITAELKKARRQIVASMNACRKAVDILKDGGF
;
A
#
# COMPACT_ATOMS: atom_id res chain seq x y z
N MET A 1 -11.93 6.59 13.29
CA MET A 1 -11.66 5.21 13.74
C MET A 1 -11.73 4.28 12.54
N ARG A 2 -10.63 3.65 12.11
CA ARG A 2 -10.70 2.58 11.10
C ARG A 2 -11.43 1.39 11.74
N LYS A 3 -12.41 0.82 11.03
CA LYS A 3 -13.04 -0.43 11.45
C LYS A 3 -11.95 -1.51 11.47
N ILE A 4 -11.75 -2.13 12.62
CA ILE A 4 -10.88 -3.31 12.77
C ILE A 4 -11.51 -4.40 11.89
N THR A 5 -10.76 -4.84 10.88
CA THR A 5 -11.24 -5.86 9.94
C THR A 5 -10.74 -7.18 10.46
N ARG A 6 -11.65 -8.08 10.86
CA ARG A 6 -11.30 -9.41 11.38
C ARG A 6 -10.29 -10.08 10.45
N SER A 7 -9.20 -10.63 10.99
CA SER A 7 -8.19 -11.31 10.17
C SER A 7 -8.91 -12.43 9.47
N VAL A 8 -8.82 -12.41 8.15
CA VAL A 8 -9.40 -13.47 7.31
C VAL A 8 -8.46 -14.68 7.27
N ILE A 9 -7.27 -14.54 7.85
CA ILE A 9 -6.25 -15.57 7.89
C ILE A 9 -6.46 -16.43 9.14
N PRO A 10 -6.67 -17.76 9.00
CA PRO A 10 -6.83 -18.66 10.14
C PRO A 10 -5.59 -18.63 11.06
N PRO A 11 -5.76 -18.75 12.39
CA PRO A 11 -4.62 -18.79 13.34
C PRO A 11 -3.58 -19.84 12.97
N GLU A 12 -4.01 -20.99 12.46
CA GLU A 12 -3.14 -22.10 12.08
C GLU A 12 -2.16 -21.70 10.97
N TYR A 13 -2.49 -20.71 10.13
CA TYR A 13 -1.60 -20.19 9.09
C TYR A 13 -0.39 -19.44 9.68
N TRP A 14 -0.57 -18.79 10.83
CA TRP A 14 0.48 -18.08 11.55
C TRP A 14 1.42 -19.02 12.30
N ASP A 15 0.93 -20.19 12.70
CA ASP A 15 1.74 -21.25 13.31
C ASP A 15 2.71 -21.91 12.31
N PHE A 16 2.47 -21.77 11.00
CA PHE A 16 3.39 -22.22 9.95
C PHE A 16 4.47 -21.16 9.65
N THR A 17 5.65 -21.63 9.25
CA THR A 17 6.79 -20.80 8.78
C THR A 17 6.40 -19.81 7.68
N GLN A 18 5.33 -20.10 6.93
CA GLN A 18 4.81 -19.26 5.84
C GLN A 18 4.10 -18.00 6.37
N GLY A 19 3.34 -18.09 7.46
CA GLY A 19 2.66 -16.94 8.07
C GLY A 19 3.64 -15.98 8.70
N ILE A 20 4.62 -16.49 9.47
CA ILE A 20 5.69 -15.68 10.09
C ILE A 20 6.45 -14.88 9.01
N ARG A 21 6.91 -15.54 7.95
CA ARG A 21 7.64 -14.89 6.85
C ARG A 21 6.80 -13.82 6.14
N LEU A 22 5.49 -14.07 5.97
CA LEU A 22 4.60 -13.08 5.37
C LEU A 22 4.45 -11.85 6.27
N GLY A 23 4.31 -12.06 7.59
CA GLY A 23 4.30 -10.98 8.58
C GLY A 23 5.56 -10.14 8.50
N GLU A 24 6.73 -10.76 8.57
CA GLU A 24 8.04 -10.08 8.49
C GLU A 24 8.18 -9.24 7.21
N VAL A 25 7.90 -9.83 6.04
CA VAL A 25 8.01 -9.13 4.76
C VAL A 25 7.02 -7.97 4.66
N MET A 26 5.77 -8.14 5.13
CA MET A 26 4.76 -7.10 5.01
C MET A 26 4.93 -5.97 6.03
N HIS A 27 5.51 -6.24 7.21
CA HIS A 27 5.83 -5.23 8.22
C HIS A 27 7.17 -4.51 7.96
N GLY A 28 8.15 -5.18 7.36
CA GLY A 28 9.40 -4.58 6.90
C GLY A 28 9.27 -3.97 5.50
N ASP A 29 9.61 -4.77 4.49
CA ASP A 29 9.65 -4.35 3.08
C ASP A 29 8.32 -3.76 2.59
N GLY A 30 7.19 -4.29 3.04
CA GLY A 30 5.85 -3.82 2.68
C GLY A 30 5.56 -2.40 3.20
N GLN A 31 6.04 -2.07 4.40
CA GLN A 31 5.89 -0.74 4.98
C GLN A 31 6.80 0.26 4.27
N GLU A 32 8.06 -0.12 4.00
CA GLU A 32 9.00 0.71 3.22
C GLU A 32 8.46 0.99 1.80
N ALA A 33 7.94 -0.04 1.12
CA ALA A 33 7.34 0.11 -0.20
C ALA A 33 6.12 1.05 -0.16
N LEU A 34 5.28 0.97 0.88
CA LEU A 34 4.16 1.90 1.06
C LEU A 34 4.64 3.35 1.25
N ASP A 35 5.73 3.56 1.97
CA ASP A 35 6.32 4.89 2.16
C ASP A 35 6.94 5.45 0.88
N MET A 36 7.61 4.61 0.09
CA MET A 36 8.05 4.97 -1.25
C MET A 36 6.88 5.35 -2.17
N LEU A 37 5.80 4.57 -2.19
CA LEU A 37 4.61 4.90 -2.98
C LEU A 37 3.96 6.22 -2.53
N ASN A 38 3.92 6.50 -1.22
CA ASN A 38 3.47 7.80 -0.69
C ASN A 38 4.38 8.95 -1.17
N SER A 39 5.69 8.71 -1.24
CA SER A 39 6.65 9.70 -1.77
C SER A 39 6.40 10.00 -3.26
N VAL A 40 6.21 8.95 -4.07
CA VAL A 40 5.91 9.08 -5.50
C VAL A 40 4.57 9.81 -5.72
N GLU A 41 3.54 9.51 -4.93
CA GLU A 41 2.23 10.19 -5.03
C GLU A 41 2.35 11.70 -4.76
N ARG A 42 3.16 12.09 -3.76
CA ARG A 42 3.44 13.50 -3.47
C ARG A 42 4.20 14.19 -4.61
N ALA A 43 5.23 13.54 -5.16
CA ALA A 43 5.98 14.07 -6.29
C ALA A 43 5.10 14.26 -7.54
N LEU A 44 4.20 13.30 -7.80
CA LEU A 44 3.23 13.40 -8.90
C LEU A 44 2.23 14.53 -8.68
N ASN A 45 1.75 14.76 -7.45
CA ASN A 45 0.87 15.89 -7.14
C ASN A 45 1.54 17.24 -7.44
N TRP A 46 2.79 17.39 -7.02
CA TRP A 46 3.61 18.58 -7.33
C TRP A 46 3.82 18.74 -8.84
N ALA A 47 4.20 17.68 -9.53
CA ALA A 47 4.39 17.75 -10.98
C ALA A 47 3.09 18.13 -11.72
N ILE A 48 1.94 17.62 -11.27
CA ILE A 48 0.63 17.95 -11.85
C ILE A 48 0.27 19.42 -11.62
N SER A 49 0.61 20.01 -10.47
CA SER A 49 0.30 21.42 -10.20
C SER A 49 1.17 22.38 -11.00
N ASP A 50 2.44 22.03 -11.23
CA ASP A 50 3.40 22.87 -11.95
C ASP A 50 3.37 22.70 -13.47
N THR A 51 2.75 21.64 -13.98
CA THR A 51 2.73 21.35 -15.43
C THR A 51 1.58 22.06 -16.14
N VAL A 52 1.94 22.99 -17.05
CA VAL A 52 0.99 23.70 -17.92
C VAL A 52 0.53 22.83 -19.11
N SER A 53 1.37 21.91 -19.57
CA SER A 53 1.06 21.04 -20.72
C SER A 53 -0.06 20.05 -20.41
N THR A 54 -1.19 20.18 -21.10
CA THR A 54 -2.37 19.32 -20.90
C THR A 54 -2.09 17.84 -21.18
N GLY A 55 -1.26 17.54 -22.19
CA GLY A 55 -0.86 16.17 -22.52
C GLY A 55 0.00 15.51 -21.44
N ILE A 56 1.00 16.24 -20.94
CA ILE A 56 1.88 15.74 -19.86
C ILE A 56 1.06 15.59 -18.57
N THR A 57 0.23 16.57 -18.23
CA THR A 57 -0.66 16.51 -17.06
C THR A 57 -1.63 15.32 -17.12
N ALA A 58 -2.10 14.94 -18.31
CA ALA A 58 -2.96 13.76 -18.47
C ALA A 58 -2.21 12.45 -18.14
N GLU A 59 -0.97 12.30 -18.60
CA GLU A 59 -0.13 11.13 -18.29
C GLU A 59 0.28 11.09 -16.81
N LEU A 60 0.66 12.23 -16.21
CA LEU A 60 0.95 12.32 -14.78
C LEU A 60 -0.26 11.92 -13.93
N LYS A 61 -1.48 12.34 -14.32
CA LYS A 61 -2.72 11.92 -13.66
C LYS A 61 -2.99 10.42 -13.82
N LYS A 62 -2.64 9.81 -14.97
CA LYS A 62 -2.74 8.35 -15.15
C LYS A 62 -1.80 7.61 -14.21
N ALA A 63 -0.52 8.02 -14.17
CA ALA A 63 0.48 7.45 -13.26
C ALA A 63 0.02 7.55 -11.80
N ARG A 64 -0.48 8.73 -11.38
CA ARG A 64 -0.98 8.93 -10.01
C ARG A 64 -2.12 7.97 -9.66
N ARG A 65 -3.07 7.75 -10.57
CA ARG A 65 -4.17 6.81 -10.32
C ARG A 65 -3.67 5.38 -10.07
N GLN A 66 -2.66 4.94 -10.81
CA GLN A 66 -2.05 3.63 -10.62
C GLN A 66 -1.36 3.52 -9.25
N ILE A 67 -0.59 4.54 -8.86
CA ILE A 67 0.06 4.60 -7.54
C ILE A 67 -0.96 4.52 -6.40
N VAL A 68 -2.03 5.32 -6.47
CA VAL A 68 -3.10 5.31 -5.46
C VAL A 68 -3.80 3.94 -5.39
N ALA A 69 -4.05 3.31 -6.54
CA ALA A 69 -4.64 1.96 -6.57
C ALA A 69 -3.71 0.93 -5.90
N SER A 70 -2.41 0.94 -6.21
CA SER A 70 -1.41 0.06 -5.60
C SER A 70 -1.30 0.27 -4.08
N MET A 71 -1.28 1.53 -3.62
CA MET A 71 -1.25 1.87 -2.20
C MET A 71 -2.48 1.34 -1.46
N ASN A 72 -3.66 1.50 -2.04
CA ASN A 72 -4.91 1.01 -1.44
C ASN A 72 -4.94 -0.52 -1.38
N ALA A 73 -4.45 -1.20 -2.42
CA ALA A 73 -4.34 -2.66 -2.43
C ALA A 73 -3.37 -3.17 -1.36
N CYS A 74 -2.17 -2.58 -1.25
CA CYS A 74 -1.20 -2.92 -0.19
C CYS A 74 -1.74 -2.66 1.20
N ARG A 75 -2.36 -1.49 1.45
CA ARG A 75 -2.97 -1.18 2.75
C ARG A 75 -4.06 -2.17 3.11
N LYS A 76 -4.90 -2.57 2.16
CA LYS A 76 -5.93 -3.59 2.39
C LYS A 76 -5.31 -4.95 2.72
N ALA A 77 -4.22 -5.35 2.05
CA ALA A 77 -3.50 -6.57 2.38
C ALA A 77 -2.94 -6.53 3.81
N VAL A 78 -2.32 -5.43 4.22
CA VAL A 78 -1.83 -5.22 5.59
C VAL A 78 -2.97 -5.20 6.62
N ASP A 79 -4.08 -4.54 6.32
CA ASP A 79 -5.23 -4.50 7.23
C ASP A 79 -5.87 -5.89 7.42
N ILE A 80 -5.83 -6.75 6.40
CA ILE A 80 -6.26 -8.16 6.51
C ILE A 80 -5.30 -8.96 7.42
N LEU A 81 -4.00 -8.64 7.39
CA LEU A 81 -2.99 -9.31 8.22
C LEU A 81 -3.09 -8.91 9.70
N LYS A 82 -3.41 -7.64 10.00
CA LYS A 82 -3.31 -7.01 11.33
C LYS A 82 -4.19 -7.57 12.46
N ASP A 83 -5.08 -8.52 12.20
CA ASP A 83 -5.91 -9.13 13.24
C ASP A 83 -5.43 -10.53 13.67
N GLY A 84 -4.35 -11.06 13.06
CA GLY A 84 -3.61 -12.20 13.58
C GLY A 84 -2.52 -11.68 14.51
N GLY A 85 -2.84 -11.54 15.80
CA GLY A 85 -2.00 -10.85 16.77
C GLY A 85 -0.49 -11.13 16.65
N PHE A 86 0.23 -10.09 16.24
CA PHE A 86 1.62 -9.80 16.58
C PHE A 86 1.64 -8.46 17.32
#